data_AF-A0A6J8DTM8-F1
#
_entry.id   AF-A0A6J8DTM8-F1
#
_cell.length_a   1.000
_cell.length_b   1.000
_cell.length_c   1.000
_cell.angle_alpha   90.00
_cell.angle_beta   90.00
_cell.angle_gamma   90.00
#
_symmetry.space_group_name_H-M   'P 1'
#
loop_
_entity.id
_entity.type
_entity.pdbx_description
1 polymer ?
#
loop_
_entity_poly.entity_id
_entity_poly.type
_entity_poly.pdbx_seq_one_letter_code
_entity_poly.pdbx_strand_id
1 'polypeptide(L)'
;MIVAVELTVPWEERCEQAYQRKKDATGNWNSWKGMQDSREKAEAKCHCGKICKNQRCLKIHQSRSGCSRGIVTEQRTDISGCVERRIETLTTLVYNIGKDRFGVEERKERSNIKQTPNSREQKIKQLRKELKDLNRRYKRSNKIENKEEVEQHLYETHSDEEREVPLGYCPRVEEQPTIDFETKEPTWKEASEVVKMARTGSAPGYSGVPYKVYKKCSKILRKIWKLFRTLETKKV
;
A
#
# COMPACT_ATOMS: atom_id res chain seq x y z
N MET A 1 -24.65 -18.92 -44.07
CA MET A 1 -23.52 -19.39 -43.23
C MET A 1 -23.20 -18.30 -42.23
N ILE A 2 -23.64 -18.44 -40.99
CA ILE A 2 -23.23 -17.56 -39.90
C ILE A 2 -22.00 -18.24 -39.27
N VAL A 3 -20.83 -17.64 -39.45
CA VAL A 3 -19.60 -18.10 -38.78
C VAL A 3 -19.66 -17.55 -37.36
N ALA A 4 -19.91 -18.43 -36.39
CA ALA A 4 -19.73 -18.11 -34.99
C ALA A 4 -18.22 -17.97 -34.73
N VAL A 5 -17.76 -16.73 -34.61
CA VAL A 5 -16.43 -16.45 -34.07
C VAL A 5 -16.54 -16.58 -32.55
N GLU A 6 -16.10 -17.71 -32.02
CA GLU A 6 -15.85 -17.85 -30.59
C GLU A 6 -14.80 -16.81 -30.19
N LEU A 7 -15.26 -15.70 -29.61
CA LEU A 7 -14.41 -14.76 -28.91
C LEU A 7 -14.02 -15.41 -27.58
N THR A 8 -13.07 -16.36 -27.61
CA THR A 8 -12.41 -16.83 -26.40
C THR A 8 -11.60 -15.65 -25.87
N VAL A 9 -12.07 -15.06 -24.79
CA VAL A 9 -11.54 -13.77 -24.37
C VAL A 9 -10.23 -13.95 -23.60
N PRO A 10 -9.10 -13.33 -24.01
CA PRO A 10 -7.75 -13.67 -23.53
C PRO A 10 -7.46 -13.46 -22.03
N TRP A 11 -8.44 -13.01 -21.24
CA TRP A 11 -8.28 -12.82 -19.80
C TRP A 11 -8.55 -14.08 -18.98
N GLU A 12 -9.28 -15.06 -19.51
CA GLU A 12 -9.61 -16.30 -18.78
C GLU A 12 -8.37 -17.14 -18.49
N GLU A 13 -7.49 -17.31 -19.48
CA GLU A 13 -6.19 -17.98 -19.29
C GLU A 13 -5.32 -17.30 -18.23
N ARG A 14 -5.41 -15.97 -18.10
CA ARG A 14 -4.64 -15.22 -17.11
C ARG A 14 -5.20 -15.37 -15.69
N CYS A 15 -6.51 -15.56 -15.55
CA CYS A 15 -7.14 -15.86 -14.27
C CYS A 15 -6.76 -17.25 -13.77
N GLU A 16 -6.77 -18.25 -14.66
CA GLU A 16 -6.37 -19.62 -14.33
C GLU A 16 -4.89 -19.68 -13.96
N GLN A 17 -4.00 -19.03 -14.73
CA GLN A 17 -2.58 -18.91 -14.40
C GLN A 17 -2.34 -18.19 -13.05
N ALA A 18 -3.14 -17.18 -12.71
CA ALA A 18 -3.05 -16.49 -11.42
C ALA A 18 -3.54 -17.38 -10.27
N TYR A 19 -4.55 -18.21 -10.50
CA TYR A 19 -5.04 -19.20 -9.56
C TYR A 19 -4.01 -20.29 -9.30
N GLN A 20 -3.39 -20.85 -10.35
CA GLN A 20 -2.32 -21.85 -10.21
C GLN A 20 -1.09 -21.26 -9.48
N ARG A 21 -0.66 -20.03 -9.81
CA ARG A 21 0.42 -19.35 -9.05
C ARG A 21 0.10 -19.20 -7.56
N LYS A 22 -1.17 -18.92 -7.22
CA LYS A 22 -1.61 -18.89 -5.82
C LYS A 22 -1.58 -20.28 -5.19
N LYS A 23 -2.05 -21.30 -5.92
CA LYS A 23 -2.09 -22.69 -5.49
C LYS A 23 -0.68 -23.23 -5.22
N ASP A 24 0.26 -23.00 -6.13
CA ASP A 24 1.68 -23.34 -6.00
C ASP A 24 2.35 -22.59 -4.85
N ALA A 25 2.02 -21.30 -4.65
CA ALA A 25 2.50 -20.54 -3.51
C ALA A 25 1.93 -21.04 -2.16
N THR A 26 0.70 -21.58 -2.15
CA THR A 26 0.08 -22.15 -0.94
C THR A 26 0.45 -23.61 -0.67
N GLY A 27 0.81 -24.41 -1.68
CA GLY A 27 1.26 -25.79 -1.51
C GLY A 27 2.56 -25.91 -0.70
N ASN A 28 3.34 -24.83 -0.65
CA ASN A 28 4.61 -24.75 0.08
C ASN A 28 4.46 -24.23 1.55
N TRP A 29 3.23 -24.05 2.05
CA TRP A 29 3.02 -23.46 3.38
C TRP A 29 3.56 -24.34 4.52
N ASN A 30 3.53 -25.67 4.35
CA ASN A 30 4.01 -26.63 5.35
C ASN A 30 5.54 -26.75 5.40
N SER A 31 6.24 -26.54 4.29
CA SER A 31 7.72 -26.60 4.25
C SER A 31 8.36 -25.33 4.87
N TRP A 32 7.74 -24.15 4.69
CA TRP A 32 8.20 -22.91 5.35
C TRP A 32 7.99 -22.93 6.87
N LYS A 33 6.97 -23.65 7.35
CA LYS A 33 6.67 -23.81 8.77
C LYS A 33 7.71 -24.68 9.48
N GLY A 34 8.13 -25.77 8.84
CA GLY A 34 9.21 -26.63 9.35
C GLY A 34 10.58 -25.92 9.41
N MET A 35 10.83 -24.98 8.50
CA MET A 35 12.09 -24.22 8.46
C MET A 35 12.15 -23.08 9.50
N GLN A 36 11.03 -22.70 10.11
CA GLN A 36 10.97 -21.68 11.18
C GLN A 36 11.15 -22.26 12.59
N ASP A 37 10.80 -23.54 12.81
CA ASP A 37 10.88 -24.18 14.13
C ASP A 37 12.29 -24.70 14.49
N SER A 38 13.21 -24.82 13.53
CA SER A 38 14.61 -25.22 13.78
C SER A 38 15.60 -24.06 13.98
N ARG A 39 15.12 -22.80 14.05
CA ARG A 39 16.01 -21.65 14.29
C ARG A 39 16.28 -21.52 15.79
N GLU A 40 17.38 -22.09 16.24
CA GLU A 40 17.93 -21.88 17.59
C GLU A 40 17.84 -20.39 17.99
N LYS A 41 17.23 -20.15 19.15
CA LYS A 41 17.06 -18.82 19.73
C LYS A 41 18.40 -18.31 20.22
N ALA A 42 19.20 -17.73 19.33
CA ALA A 42 20.42 -17.03 19.72
C ALA A 42 20.02 -15.79 20.56
N GLU A 43 20.21 -15.89 21.89
CA GLU A 43 20.03 -14.80 22.82
C GLU A 43 21.13 -13.75 22.61
N ALA A 44 20.72 -12.50 22.41
CA ALA A 44 21.60 -11.40 22.06
C ALA A 44 21.77 -10.47 23.26
N LYS A 45 23.00 -10.34 23.78
CA LYS A 45 23.30 -9.50 24.94
C LYS A 45 23.64 -8.07 24.51
N CYS A 46 23.00 -7.08 25.13
CA CYS A 46 23.34 -5.67 24.98
C CYS A 46 24.51 -5.30 25.92
N HIS A 47 25.30 -4.30 25.57
CA HIS A 47 26.41 -3.82 26.42
C HIS A 47 25.94 -3.22 27.75
N CYS A 48 24.67 -2.80 27.85
CA CYS A 48 24.04 -2.41 29.13
C CYS A 48 23.69 -3.62 30.02
N GLY A 49 24.06 -4.84 29.63
CA GLY A 49 23.84 -6.09 30.37
C GLY A 49 22.53 -6.81 30.03
N LYS A 50 21.58 -6.17 29.34
CA LYS A 50 20.27 -6.77 29.04
C LYS A 50 20.34 -7.87 27.98
N ILE A 51 19.76 -9.03 28.29
CA ILE A 51 19.64 -10.16 27.35
C ILE A 51 18.34 -10.03 26.55
N CYS A 52 18.45 -10.10 25.22
CA CYS A 52 17.33 -9.97 24.29
C CYS A 52 17.09 -11.29 23.55
N LYS A 53 15.81 -11.59 23.27
CA LYS A 53 15.38 -12.86 22.65
C LYS A 53 15.95 -13.13 21.25
N ASN A 54 16.33 -12.08 20.52
CA ASN A 54 16.98 -12.17 19.20
C ASN A 54 17.62 -10.81 18.80
N GLN A 55 18.35 -10.81 17.69
CA GLN A 55 19.05 -9.63 17.17
C GLN A 55 18.13 -8.45 16.79
N ARG A 56 16.88 -8.73 16.40
CA ARG A 56 15.88 -7.67 16.13
C ARG A 56 15.45 -6.99 17.42
N CYS A 57 15.19 -7.75 18.48
CA CYS A 57 14.87 -7.23 19.80
C CYS A 57 16.02 -6.40 20.36
N LEU A 58 17.27 -6.83 20.14
CA LEU A 58 18.46 -6.06 20.53
C LEU A 58 18.52 -4.69 19.83
N LYS A 59 18.32 -4.63 18.51
CA LYS A 59 18.31 -3.35 17.75
C LYS A 59 17.19 -2.41 18.20
N ILE A 60 16.00 -2.95 18.48
CA ILE A 60 14.88 -2.16 19.01
C ILE A 60 15.23 -1.60 20.40
N HIS A 61 15.83 -2.41 21.27
CA HIS A 61 16.26 -1.97 22.59
C HIS A 61 17.35 -0.89 22.50
N GLN A 62 18.39 -1.09 21.68
CA GLN A 62 19.46 -0.11 21.48
C GLN A 62 18.95 1.24 20.98
N SER A 63 17.92 1.24 20.12
CA SER A 63 17.30 2.45 19.58
C SER A 63 16.39 3.15 20.59
N ARG A 64 15.54 2.39 21.31
CA ARG A 64 14.56 2.97 22.25
C ARG A 64 15.17 3.39 23.58
N SER A 65 16.18 2.66 24.05
CA SER A 65 16.83 2.92 25.34
C SER A 65 18.06 3.83 25.20
N GLY A 66 18.44 4.23 23.99
CA GLY A 66 19.61 5.09 23.76
C GLY A 66 20.95 4.45 24.11
N CYS A 67 20.99 3.16 24.50
CA CYS A 67 22.20 2.45 24.89
C CYS A 67 23.31 2.54 23.82
N SER A 68 22.97 2.67 22.54
CA SER A 68 23.96 2.81 21.47
C SER A 68 24.67 4.18 21.41
N ARG A 69 24.35 5.14 22.30
CA ARG A 69 25.04 6.43 22.39
C ARG A 69 25.94 6.47 23.62
N GLY A 70 27.24 6.38 23.40
CA GLY A 70 28.25 6.85 24.35
C GLY A 70 29.20 5.77 24.86
N ILE A 71 30.28 5.54 24.13
CA ILE A 71 31.57 5.50 24.80
C ILE A 71 32.02 6.97 24.85
N VAL A 72 31.79 7.63 25.99
CA VAL A 72 32.42 8.92 26.27
C VAL A 72 33.78 8.58 26.84
N THR A 73 34.81 8.56 25.99
CA THR A 73 36.19 8.69 26.47
C THR A 73 36.47 10.17 26.66
N GLU A 74 36.45 10.58 27.91
CA GLU A 74 36.99 11.84 28.38
C GLU A 74 38.50 11.88 28.10
N GLN A 75 38.96 12.67 27.13
CA GLN A 75 40.33 13.19 27.11
C GLN A 75 40.41 14.58 26.49
N ARG A 76 41.30 15.35 27.12
CA ARG A 76 41.73 16.73 26.89
C ARG A 76 42.05 17.07 25.44
N THR A 77 41.99 18.38 25.21
CA THR A 77 42.39 19.16 24.05
C THR A 77 43.75 18.76 23.48
N ASP A 78 43.73 18.02 22.38
CA ASP A 78 44.76 18.07 21.34
C ASP A 78 44.08 17.79 20.00
N ILE A 79 44.16 18.73 19.06
CA ILE A 79 43.64 18.54 17.69
C ILE A 79 44.64 17.64 16.93
N SER A 80 44.74 16.39 17.36
CA SER A 80 45.55 15.37 16.72
C SER A 80 44.73 14.08 16.58
N GLY A 81 44.44 13.71 15.33
CA GLY A 81 43.60 12.57 14.94
C GLY A 81 43.37 12.53 13.43
N CYS A 82 42.71 11.46 12.94
CA CYS A 82 42.36 11.35 11.51
C CYS A 82 41.44 12.48 11.05
N VAL A 83 41.38 12.71 9.73
CA VAL A 83 40.64 13.82 9.14
C VAL A 83 39.17 13.82 9.56
N GLU A 84 38.51 12.65 9.65
CA GLU A 84 37.11 12.59 10.09
C GLU A 84 36.91 13.13 11.51
N ARG A 85 37.77 12.74 12.46
CA ARG A 85 37.68 13.23 13.86
C ARG A 85 37.89 14.74 13.97
N ARG A 86 38.77 15.29 13.12
CA ARG A 86 39.00 16.74 13.05
C ARG A 86 37.75 17.47 12.53
N ILE A 87 37.10 16.92 11.50
CA ILE A 87 35.84 17.47 10.96
C ILE A 87 34.74 17.42 12.02
N GLU A 88 34.59 16.31 12.75
CA GLU A 88 33.60 16.18 13.82
C GLU A 88 33.83 17.19 14.94
N THR A 89 35.10 17.38 15.35
CA THR A 89 35.47 18.33 16.40
C THR A 89 35.26 19.78 15.96
N LEU A 90 35.65 20.12 14.72
CA LEU A 90 35.41 21.43 14.14
C LEU A 90 33.91 21.74 14.06
N THR A 91 33.11 20.79 13.58
CA THR A 91 31.65 20.95 13.47
C THR A 91 31.01 21.22 14.82
N THR A 92 31.48 20.51 15.86
CA THR A 92 31.01 20.69 17.24
C THR A 92 31.40 22.06 17.80
N LEU A 93 32.65 22.50 17.59
CA LEU A 93 33.13 23.82 17.99
C LEU A 93 32.33 24.95 17.32
N VAL A 94 32.14 24.86 16.01
CA VAL A 94 31.37 25.85 15.24
C VAL A 94 29.93 25.93 15.73
N TYR A 95 29.29 24.78 15.98
CA TYR A 95 27.94 24.73 16.53
C TYR A 95 27.87 25.37 17.92
N ASN A 96 28.82 25.08 18.81
CA ASN A 96 28.85 25.64 20.17
C ASN A 96 29.09 27.16 20.15
N ILE A 97 30.02 27.65 19.34
CA ILE A 97 30.26 29.09 19.16
C ILE A 97 29.00 29.78 18.65
N GLY A 98 28.31 29.17 17.67
CA GLY A 98 27.03 29.68 17.17
C GLY A 98 25.94 29.69 18.26
N LYS A 99 25.84 28.61 19.04
CA LYS A 99 24.89 28.50 20.15
C LYS A 99 25.15 29.54 21.24
N ASP A 100 26.41 29.77 21.61
CA ASP A 100 26.76 30.72 22.67
C ASP A 100 26.53 32.17 22.25
N ARG A 101 26.79 32.50 20.97
CA ARG A 101 26.62 33.87 20.45
C ARG A 101 25.18 34.22 20.11
N PHE A 102 24.42 33.26 19.58
CA PHE A 102 23.10 33.54 18.99
C PHE A 102 21.95 32.86 19.74
N GLY A 103 22.24 31.99 20.71
CA GLY A 103 21.26 31.14 21.35
C GLY A 103 20.74 30.05 20.40
N VAL A 104 20.02 29.08 20.96
CA VAL A 104 19.25 28.10 20.18
C VAL A 104 17.85 28.09 20.74
N GLU A 105 16.85 28.33 19.89
CA GLU A 105 15.46 28.13 20.28
C GLU A 105 15.22 26.62 20.40
N GLU A 106 14.94 26.16 21.62
CA GLU A 106 14.65 24.74 21.85
C GLU A 106 13.40 24.35 21.08
N ARG A 107 13.50 23.28 20.30
CA ARG A 107 12.35 22.72 19.61
C ARG A 107 11.33 22.29 20.67
N LYS A 108 10.23 23.04 20.80
CA LYS A 108 9.08 22.66 21.64
C LYS A 108 8.79 21.18 21.44
N GLU A 109 8.96 20.39 22.50
CA GLU A 109 8.61 18.97 22.45
C GLU A 109 7.17 18.88 21.98
N ARG A 110 6.92 18.11 20.91
CA ARG A 110 5.56 17.89 20.45
C ARG A 110 4.83 17.26 21.63
N SER A 111 3.94 18.02 22.26
CA SER A 111 3.07 17.53 23.34
C SER A 111 2.50 16.20 22.90
N ASN A 112 2.63 15.18 23.76
CA ASN A 112 2.11 13.83 23.56
C ASN A 112 0.57 13.89 23.60
N ILE A 113 -0.03 14.57 22.62
CA ILE A 113 -1.45 14.58 22.39
C ILE A 113 -1.76 13.19 21.89
N LYS A 114 -2.23 12.33 22.80
CA LYS A 114 -2.85 11.06 22.46
C LYS A 114 -4.01 11.42 21.53
N GLN A 115 -3.82 11.25 20.22
CA GLN A 115 -4.85 11.52 19.23
C GLN A 115 -6.06 10.67 19.63
N THR A 116 -7.13 11.34 20.07
CA THR A 116 -8.40 10.69 20.34
C THR A 116 -8.98 10.27 18.99
N PRO A 117 -9.35 8.99 18.82
CA PRO A 117 -9.75 8.50 17.53
C PRO A 117 -11.02 9.21 17.08
N ASN A 118 -10.99 9.76 15.87
CA ASN A 118 -12.17 10.36 15.24
C ASN A 118 -13.27 9.29 15.10
N SER A 119 -14.54 9.69 15.11
CA SER A 119 -15.71 8.82 14.91
C SER A 119 -15.51 7.83 13.75
N ARG A 120 -14.92 8.27 12.63
CA ARG A 120 -14.57 7.38 11.50
C ARG A 120 -13.59 6.26 11.89
N GLU A 121 -12.56 6.57 12.66
CA GLU A 121 -11.57 5.58 13.11
C GLU A 121 -12.18 4.59 14.10
N GLN A 122 -13.07 5.06 14.97
CA GLN A 122 -13.82 4.20 15.87
C GLN A 122 -14.73 3.24 15.09
N LYS A 123 -15.45 3.74 14.08
CA LYS A 123 -16.29 2.91 13.20
C LYS A 123 -15.47 1.88 12.43
N ILE A 124 -14.32 2.26 11.88
CA ILE A 124 -13.41 1.31 11.19
C ILE A 124 -12.92 0.23 12.18
N LYS A 125 -12.54 0.62 13.40
CA LYS A 125 -12.09 -0.32 14.42
C LYS A 125 -13.19 -1.31 14.81
N GLN A 126 -14.42 -0.81 14.96
CA GLN A 126 -15.60 -1.62 15.24
C GLN A 126 -15.89 -2.62 14.10
N LEU A 127 -15.93 -2.15 12.85
CA LEU A 127 -16.14 -3.01 11.67
C LEU A 127 -15.08 -4.10 11.55
N ARG A 128 -13.80 -3.77 11.83
CA ARG A 128 -12.72 -4.76 11.83
C ARG A 128 -12.89 -5.82 12.93
N LYS A 129 -13.41 -5.43 14.09
CA LYS A 129 -13.70 -6.34 15.20
C LYS A 129 -14.87 -7.27 14.83
N GLU A 130 -15.95 -6.70 14.31
CA GLU A 130 -17.10 -7.44 13.81
C GLU A 130 -16.71 -8.44 12.74
N LEU A 131 -15.94 -8.03 11.73
CA LEU A 131 -15.46 -8.91 10.67
C LEU A 131 -14.60 -10.05 11.22
N LYS A 132 -13.73 -9.77 12.20
CA LYS A 132 -12.90 -10.79 12.85
C LYS A 132 -13.73 -11.79 13.64
N ASP A 133 -14.73 -11.31 14.37
CA ASP A 133 -15.63 -12.17 15.14
C ASP A 133 -16.54 -12.98 14.23
N LEU A 134 -17.03 -12.40 13.13
CA LEU A 134 -17.83 -13.08 12.11
C LEU A 134 -17.01 -14.17 11.40
N ASN A 135 -15.78 -13.87 11.01
CA ASN A 135 -14.87 -14.87 10.44
C ASN A 135 -14.51 -15.97 11.45
N ARG A 136 -14.35 -15.63 12.73
CA ARG A 136 -14.14 -16.63 13.79
C ARG A 136 -15.38 -17.52 13.98
N ARG A 137 -16.58 -16.95 13.93
CA ARG A 137 -17.84 -17.71 13.96
C ARG A 137 -17.94 -18.61 12.75
N TYR A 138 -17.71 -18.09 11.54
CA TYR A 138 -17.70 -18.85 10.30
C TYR A 138 -16.69 -20.01 10.31
N LYS A 139 -15.47 -19.81 10.83
CA LYS A 139 -14.48 -20.89 10.99
C LYS A 139 -14.84 -21.92 12.05
N ARG A 140 -15.66 -21.55 13.03
CA ARG A 140 -16.10 -22.43 14.14
C ARG A 140 -17.40 -23.15 13.82
N SER A 141 -18.31 -22.53 13.07
CA SER A 141 -19.34 -23.25 12.36
C SER A 141 -18.59 -24.12 11.38
N ASN A 142 -18.36 -25.37 11.73
CA ASN A 142 -17.75 -26.36 10.87
C ASN A 142 -18.72 -26.70 9.73
N LYS A 143 -19.18 -25.68 9.01
CA LYS A 143 -19.94 -25.79 7.79
C LYS A 143 -18.91 -25.95 6.70
N ILE A 144 -18.39 -27.18 6.63
CA ILE A 144 -18.29 -27.80 5.32
C ILE A 144 -19.73 -27.85 4.83
N GLU A 145 -20.24 -26.72 4.31
CA GLU A 145 -21.37 -26.80 3.40
C GLU A 145 -20.82 -27.68 2.29
N ASN A 146 -21.48 -28.82 2.06
CA ASN A 146 -21.17 -29.61 0.90
C ASN A 146 -21.16 -28.63 -0.29
N LYS A 147 -20.15 -28.69 -1.16
CA LYS A 147 -20.05 -27.79 -2.32
C LYS A 147 -21.38 -27.74 -3.06
N GLU A 148 -22.07 -28.88 -3.12
CA GLU A 148 -23.41 -29.05 -3.68
C GLU A 148 -24.49 -28.23 -2.95
N GLU A 149 -24.48 -28.16 -1.62
CA GLU A 149 -25.42 -27.33 -0.85
C GLU A 149 -25.18 -25.82 -1.07
N VAL A 150 -23.91 -25.39 -1.21
CA VAL A 150 -23.59 -23.99 -1.51
C VAL A 150 -24.01 -23.64 -2.92
N GLU A 151 -23.69 -24.50 -3.89
CA GLU A 151 -24.05 -24.31 -5.28
C GLU A 151 -25.57 -24.30 -5.47
N GLN A 152 -26.28 -25.19 -4.77
CA GLN A 152 -27.73 -25.19 -4.76
C GLN A 152 -28.30 -23.92 -4.13
N HIS A 153 -27.77 -23.46 -2.98
CA HIS A 153 -28.23 -22.21 -2.37
C HIS A 153 -27.97 -20.99 -3.27
N LEU A 154 -26.81 -20.93 -3.93
CA LEU A 154 -26.48 -19.87 -4.89
C LEU A 154 -27.40 -19.92 -6.10
N TYR A 155 -27.69 -21.11 -6.62
CA TYR A 155 -28.67 -21.30 -7.69
C TYR A 155 -30.06 -20.85 -7.25
N GLU A 156 -30.58 -21.32 -6.12
CA GLU A 156 -31.90 -20.91 -5.61
C GLU A 156 -31.99 -19.40 -5.32
N THR A 157 -30.90 -18.77 -4.85
CA THR A 157 -30.90 -17.35 -4.46
C THR A 157 -30.66 -16.40 -5.64
N HIS A 158 -29.90 -16.84 -6.64
CA HIS A 158 -29.42 -15.98 -7.73
C HIS A 158 -29.79 -16.49 -9.14
N SER A 159 -30.47 -17.63 -9.25
CA SER A 159 -31.10 -18.03 -10.50
C SER A 159 -32.29 -17.11 -10.76
N ASP A 160 -32.37 -16.64 -11.99
CA ASP A 160 -33.45 -15.82 -12.49
C ASP A 160 -34.14 -16.65 -13.59
N GLU A 161 -35.21 -17.35 -13.22
CA GLU A 161 -35.99 -18.17 -14.15
C GLU A 161 -36.64 -17.32 -15.24
N GLU A 162 -36.86 -16.03 -14.96
CA GLU A 162 -37.42 -15.06 -15.88
C GLU A 162 -36.34 -14.31 -16.68
N ARG A 163 -35.06 -14.73 -16.60
CA ARG A 163 -33.95 -14.10 -17.33
C ARG A 163 -34.20 -14.02 -18.85
N GLU A 164 -34.85 -15.04 -19.39
CA GLU A 164 -35.20 -15.14 -20.82
C GLU A 164 -36.59 -14.53 -21.12
N VAL A 165 -37.35 -14.15 -20.09
CA VAL A 165 -38.64 -13.47 -20.26
C VAL A 165 -38.36 -12.00 -20.59
N PRO A 166 -38.86 -11.50 -21.73
CA PRO A 166 -38.70 -10.09 -22.07
C PRO A 166 -39.33 -9.24 -20.97
N LEU A 167 -38.53 -8.35 -20.38
CA LEU A 167 -39.04 -7.36 -19.44
C LEU A 167 -40.18 -6.58 -20.11
N GLY A 168 -41.31 -6.47 -19.42
CA GLY A 168 -42.46 -5.70 -19.91
C GLY A 168 -42.13 -4.21 -20.09
N TYR A 169 -43.13 -3.43 -20.49
CA TYR A 169 -42.97 -1.99 -20.65
C TYR A 169 -42.54 -1.34 -19.33
N CYS A 170 -41.28 -0.93 -19.21
CA CYS A 170 -40.81 -0.08 -18.12
C CYS A 170 -41.25 1.36 -18.41
N PRO A 171 -42.14 1.97 -17.60
CA PRO A 171 -42.55 3.36 -17.81
C PRO A 171 -41.40 4.37 -17.64
N ARG A 172 -40.30 3.91 -17.02
CA ARG A 172 -39.04 4.64 -16.81
C ARG A 172 -37.99 4.22 -17.84
N VAL A 173 -38.33 4.20 -19.13
CA VAL A 173 -37.30 4.31 -20.16
C VAL A 173 -37.00 5.79 -20.26
N GLU A 174 -35.91 6.23 -19.65
CA GLU A 174 -35.36 7.55 -19.93
C GLU A 174 -35.11 7.60 -21.44
N GLU A 175 -35.61 8.65 -22.10
CA GLU A 175 -35.41 8.83 -23.54
C GLU A 175 -33.92 8.69 -23.86
N GLN A 176 -33.60 8.01 -24.96
CA GLN A 176 -32.21 7.91 -25.39
C GLN A 176 -31.63 9.32 -25.47
N PRO A 177 -30.41 9.54 -24.95
CA PRO A 177 -29.83 10.86 -24.93
C PRO A 177 -29.82 11.43 -26.35
N THR A 178 -30.42 12.61 -26.54
CA THR A 178 -30.48 13.28 -27.85
C THR A 178 -29.09 13.73 -28.32
N ILE A 179 -28.14 13.78 -27.39
CA ILE A 179 -26.77 14.21 -27.63
C ILE A 179 -25.92 12.94 -27.77
N ASP A 180 -25.38 12.73 -28.97
CA ASP A 180 -24.44 11.66 -29.21
C ASP A 180 -23.21 11.77 -28.30
N PHE A 181 -22.69 10.63 -27.88
CA PHE A 181 -21.47 10.59 -27.09
C PHE A 181 -20.32 11.16 -27.92
N GLU A 182 -19.66 12.21 -27.42
CA GLU A 182 -18.56 12.83 -28.12
C GLU A 182 -17.33 11.91 -28.11
N THR A 183 -17.11 11.22 -29.23
CA THR A 183 -15.99 10.27 -29.44
C THR A 183 -14.70 10.93 -29.90
N LYS A 184 -14.63 12.27 -29.83
CA LYS A 184 -13.42 13.01 -30.24
C LYS A 184 -12.25 12.67 -29.33
N GLU A 185 -11.05 12.68 -29.90
CA GLU A 185 -9.83 12.55 -29.11
C GLU A 185 -9.81 13.63 -28.03
N PRO A 186 -9.43 13.29 -26.79
CA PRO A 186 -9.32 14.28 -25.74
C PRO A 186 -8.32 15.37 -26.16
N THR A 187 -8.55 16.58 -25.67
CA THR A 187 -7.65 17.70 -25.83
C THR A 187 -6.61 17.71 -24.71
N TRP A 188 -5.48 18.40 -24.96
CA TRP A 188 -4.46 18.60 -23.91
C TRP A 188 -5.02 19.31 -22.68
N LYS A 189 -6.01 20.21 -22.88
CA LYS A 189 -6.64 20.95 -21.79
C LYS A 189 -7.41 19.99 -20.88
N GLU A 190 -8.26 19.14 -21.45
CA GLU A 190 -9.02 18.13 -20.71
C GLU A 190 -8.09 17.16 -19.97
N ALA A 191 -7.06 16.64 -20.64
CA ALA A 191 -6.09 15.76 -20.01
C ALA A 191 -5.36 16.46 -18.83
N SER A 192 -4.99 17.73 -19.00
CA SER A 192 -4.38 18.51 -17.92
C SER A 192 -5.35 18.76 -16.77
N GLU A 193 -6.64 18.97 -17.04
CA GLU A 193 -7.67 19.24 -16.04
C GLU A 193 -7.99 17.97 -15.23
N VAL A 194 -8.15 16.83 -15.90
CA VAL A 194 -8.35 15.52 -15.26
C VAL A 194 -7.22 15.22 -14.27
N VAL A 195 -5.96 15.42 -14.70
CA VAL A 195 -4.80 15.19 -13.82
C VAL A 195 -4.77 16.16 -12.64
N LYS A 196 -5.21 17.41 -12.82
CA LYS A 196 -5.31 18.39 -11.73
C LYS A 196 -6.42 18.03 -10.74
N MET A 197 -7.55 17.53 -11.22
CA MET A 197 -8.70 17.11 -10.40
C MET A 197 -8.42 15.83 -9.60
N ALA A 198 -7.62 14.91 -10.14
CA ALA A 198 -7.29 13.65 -9.47
C ALA A 198 -6.70 13.88 -8.06
N ARG A 199 -7.24 13.24 -7.02
CA ARG A 199 -6.73 13.42 -5.65
C ARG A 199 -5.29 12.92 -5.54
N THR A 200 -4.44 13.64 -4.81
CA THR A 200 -3.03 13.23 -4.62
C THR A 200 -2.90 11.88 -3.90
N GLY A 201 -3.88 11.51 -3.09
CA GLY A 201 -3.97 10.22 -2.40
C GLY A 201 -4.69 9.12 -3.18
N SER A 202 -5.05 9.36 -4.45
CA SER A 202 -5.51 8.28 -5.34
C SER A 202 -4.41 7.24 -5.51
N ALA A 203 -4.79 5.98 -5.67
CA ALA A 203 -3.84 4.90 -5.89
C ALA A 203 -2.99 5.23 -7.15
N PRO A 204 -1.66 5.13 -7.06
CA PRO A 204 -0.81 5.30 -8.24
C PRO A 204 -1.12 4.18 -9.24
N GLY A 205 -1.04 4.49 -10.54
CA GLY A 205 -1.20 3.49 -11.59
C GLY A 205 -0.08 2.45 -11.59
N TYR A 206 -0.04 1.60 -12.61
CA TYR A 206 0.95 0.51 -12.73
C TYR A 206 2.42 0.96 -12.57
N SER A 207 2.75 2.20 -12.96
CA SER A 207 4.10 2.76 -12.80
C SER A 207 4.48 3.11 -11.35
N GLY A 208 3.53 3.10 -10.40
CA GLY A 208 3.76 3.49 -9.01
C GLY A 208 3.98 5.00 -8.79
N VAL A 209 3.89 5.82 -9.85
CA VAL A 209 4.15 7.26 -9.78
C VAL A 209 2.90 7.99 -9.25
N PRO A 210 3.01 8.77 -8.16
CA PRO A 210 1.87 9.49 -7.60
C PRO A 210 1.48 10.69 -8.49
N TYR A 211 0.18 11.00 -8.53
CA TYR A 211 -0.37 12.13 -9.30
C TYR A 211 0.30 13.49 -8.98
N LYS A 212 0.88 13.63 -7.78
CA LYS A 212 1.67 14.81 -7.39
C LYS A 212 2.76 15.18 -8.39
N VAL A 213 3.42 14.18 -8.99
CA VAL A 213 4.50 14.39 -9.97
C VAL A 213 3.94 15.05 -11.23
N TYR A 214 2.82 14.54 -11.75
CA TYR A 214 2.19 15.07 -12.95
C TYR A 214 1.58 16.46 -12.73
N LYS A 215 1.05 16.74 -11.54
CA LYS A 215 0.55 18.07 -11.17
C LYS A 215 1.66 19.11 -11.07
N LYS A 216 2.80 18.75 -10.48
CA LYS A 216 3.91 19.69 -10.23
C LYS A 216 4.83 19.86 -11.43
N CYS A 217 4.96 18.85 -12.28
CA CYS A 217 5.87 18.87 -13.42
C CYS A 217 5.11 18.79 -14.75
N SER A 218 4.77 19.95 -15.30
CA SER A 218 4.06 20.09 -16.58
C SER A 218 4.81 19.46 -17.77
N LYS A 219 6.15 19.41 -17.72
CA LYS A 219 6.99 18.78 -18.75
C LYS A 219 6.78 17.27 -18.82
N ILE A 220 6.70 16.60 -17.66
CA ILE A 220 6.44 15.16 -17.60
C ILE A 220 5.03 14.87 -18.12
N LEU A 221 4.04 15.64 -17.69
CA LEU A 221 2.67 15.49 -18.16
C LEU A 221 2.56 15.70 -19.68
N ARG A 222 3.26 16.69 -20.25
CA ARG A 222 3.32 16.91 -21.70
C ARG A 222 3.97 15.75 -22.46
N LYS A 223 5.02 15.12 -21.91
CA LYS A 223 5.64 13.94 -22.52
C LYS A 223 4.67 12.76 -22.53
N ILE A 224 4.00 12.51 -21.41
CA ILE A 224 2.99 11.44 -21.30
C ILE A 224 1.85 11.66 -22.28
N TRP A 225 1.37 12.90 -22.41
CA TRP A 225 0.35 13.27 -23.39
C TRP A 225 0.75 12.96 -24.84
N LYS A 226 1.98 13.32 -25.21
CA LYS A 226 2.49 12.99 -26.55
C LYS A 226 2.52 11.48 -26.78
N LEU A 227 2.99 10.70 -25.80
CA LEU A 227 3.01 9.25 -25.87
C LEU A 227 1.60 8.66 -26.00
N PHE A 228 0.66 9.16 -25.20
CA PHE A 228 -0.74 8.77 -25.23
C PHE A 228 -1.33 8.97 -26.63
N ARG A 229 -1.19 10.16 -27.21
CA ARG A 229 -1.65 10.43 -28.57
C ARG A 229 -0.99 9.52 -29.60
N THR A 230 0.31 9.27 -29.49
CA THR A 230 0.98 8.36 -30.45
C THR A 230 0.51 6.91 -30.34
N LEU A 231 0.02 6.47 -29.18
CA LEU A 231 -0.55 5.13 -29.01
C LEU A 231 -1.97 5.06 -29.58
N GLU A 232 -2.75 6.12 -29.43
CA GLU A 232 -4.10 6.21 -30.02
C GLU A 232 -4.06 6.27 -31.54
N THR A 233 -3.15 7.07 -32.13
CA THR A 233 -3.00 7.16 -33.59
C THR A 233 -2.48 5.88 -34.25
N LYS A 234 -1.87 4.97 -33.48
CA LYS A 234 -1.32 3.69 -33.97
C LYS A 234 -2.34 2.55 -33.95
N LYS A 235 -3.55 2.76 -33.43
CA LYS A 235 -4.64 1.77 -33.43
C LYS A 235 -5.46 1.79 -34.74
N VAL A 236 -4.82 2.14 -35.86
CA VAL A 236 -5.39 2.03 -37.21
C VAL A 236 -4.79 0.80 -37.88
#